data_AF-A0ABC9NKV9-F1
#
_entry.id   AF-A0ABC9NKV9-F1
#
_cell.length_a   1.000
_cell.length_b   1.000
_cell.length_c   1.000
_cell.angle_alpha   90.00
_cell.angle_beta   90.00
_cell.angle_gamma   90.00
#
_symmetry.space_group_name_H-M   'P 1'
#
loop_
_entity.id
_entity.type
_entity.pdbx_description
1 polymer ?
#
loop_
_entity_poly.entity_id
_entity_poly.type
_entity_poly.pdbx_seq_one_letter_code
_entity_poly.pdbx_strand_id
1 'polypeptide(L)' 'MILFKIKGIIIEMNKNAFYIIVIATFLLSGCDNGHKKDVEECVSRGIQYFKDIGSYPYLSDGRDALKVATERCNRTITAF' A
#
# COMPACT_ATOMS: atom_id res chain seq x y z
N MET A 1 -16.02 36.53 7.29
CA MET A 1 -15.51 36.66 5.93
C MET A 1 -14.01 36.45 5.96
N ILE A 2 -13.47 35.58 5.11
CA ILE A 2 -12.02 35.43 4.93
C ILE A 2 -11.75 35.71 3.46
N LEU A 3 -10.80 36.60 3.19
CA LEU A 3 -10.47 37.07 1.85
C LEU A 3 -9.12 36.48 1.43
N PHE A 4 -9.11 35.69 0.35
CA PHE A 4 -7.87 35.17 -0.25
C PHE A 4 -7.68 35.73 -1.66
N LYS A 5 -6.43 36.08 -1.98
CA LYS A 5 -6.03 36.60 -3.29
C LYS A 5 -4.99 35.66 -3.89
N ILE A 6 -5.39 34.88 -4.89
CA ILE A 6 -4.48 34.01 -5.65
C ILE A 6 -4.57 34.42 -7.12
N LYS A 7 -3.43 34.79 -7.72
CA LYS A 7 -3.30 35.14 -9.16
C LYS A 7 -4.42 36.05 -9.70
N GLY A 8 -4.77 37.12 -8.97
CA GLY A 8 -5.70 38.15 -9.45
C GLY A 8 -7.19 37.83 -9.35
N ILE A 9 -7.58 36.66 -8.83
CA ILE A 9 -8.98 36.31 -8.58
C ILE A 9 -9.28 36.54 -7.09
N ILE A 10 -10.32 37.33 -6.80
CA ILE A 10 -10.83 37.56 -5.45
C ILE A 10 -11.95 36.56 -5.21
N ILE A 11 -11.74 35.62 -4.29
CA ILE A 11 -12.75 34.62 -3.92
C ILE A 11 -13.31 35.01 -2.55
N GLU A 12 -14.57 35.43 -2.53
CA GLU A 12 -15.34 35.68 -1.31
C GLU A 12 -15.83 34.33 -0.76
N MET A 13 -15.21 33.84 0.31
CA MET A 13 -15.61 32.58 0.96
C MET A 13 -16.24 32.83 2.33
N ASN A 14 -17.37 32.16 2.55
CA ASN A 14 -17.96 32.01 3.88
C ASN A 14 -16.95 31.30 4.81
N LYS A 15 -16.82 31.78 6.06
CA LYS A 15 -15.96 31.14 7.08
C LYS A 15 -16.26 29.64 7.20
N ASN A 16 -17.53 29.25 7.12
CA ASN A 16 -17.94 27.85 7.21
C ASN A 16 -17.50 27.04 5.97
N ALA A 17 -17.55 27.64 4.78
CA ALA A 17 -17.11 26.98 3.55
C ALA A 17 -15.58 26.74 3.54
N PHE A 18 -14.81 27.66 4.11
CA PHE A 18 -13.37 27.50 4.27
C PHE A 18 -13.04 26.32 5.19
N TYR A 19 -13.72 26.20 6.33
CA TYR A 19 -13.53 25.07 7.25
C TYR A 19 -13.87 23.72 6.60
N ILE A 20 -14.95 23.64 5.83
CA ILE A 20 -15.36 22.41 5.14
C ILE A 20 -14.29 21.98 4.13
N ILE A 21 -13.69 22.91 3.37
CA ILE A 21 -12.64 22.58 2.39
C ILE A 21 -11.40 22.02 3.08
N VAL A 22 -10.93 22.66 4.16
CA VAL A 22 -9.75 22.19 4.91
C VAL A 22 -9.97 20.80 5.50
N ILE A 23 -11.15 20.54 6.08
CA ILE A 23 -11.50 19.22 6.64
C ILE A 23 -11.59 18.16 5.54
N ALA A 24 -12.21 18.48 4.40
CA ALA A 24 -12.32 17.56 3.27
C ALA A 24 -10.96 17.19 2.66
N THR A 25 -9.97 18.09 2.74
CA THR A 25 -8.62 17.80 2.22
C THR A 25 -7.84 16.83 3.13
N PHE A 26 -8.12 16.83 4.44
CA PHE A 26 -7.45 15.96 5.41
C PHE A 26 -7.97 14.52 5.40
N LEU A 27 -9.19 14.28 4.92
CA LEU A 27 -9.83 12.96 4.92
C LEU A 27 -9.40 12.06 3.75
N LEU A 28 -8.66 12.58 2.77
CA LEU A 28 -8.29 11.87 1.54
C LEU A 28 -6.87 11.27 1.53
N SER A 29 -6.11 11.36 2.62
CA SER A 29 -4.71 10.89 2.68
C SER A 29 -4.51 9.44 3.12
N GLY A 30 -5.58 8.65 3.28
CA GLY A 30 -5.50 7.23 3.63
C GLY A 30 -5.53 6.32 2.40
N CYS A 31 -4.39 6.11 1.71
CA CYS A 31 -4.30 5.17 0.59
C CYS A 31 -3.17 4.14 0.79
N ASP A 32 -3.59 2.88 1.00
CA ASP A 32 -3.01 1.60 0.58
C ASP A 32 -1.48 1.35 0.60
N ASN A 33 -0.81 1.54 1.74
CA ASN A 33 0.56 1.01 1.96
C ASN A 33 0.61 -0.32 2.74
N GLY A 34 -0.53 -0.78 3.28
CA GLY A 34 -0.60 -2.02 4.07
C GLY A 34 -0.40 -3.26 3.22
N HIS A 35 -1.09 -3.33 2.08
CA HIS A 35 -1.10 -4.52 1.23
C HIS A 35 0.30 -4.93 0.75
N LYS A 36 1.15 -3.96 0.36
CA LYS A 36 2.52 -4.26 -0.09
C LYS A 36 3.37 -4.85 1.05
N LYS A 37 3.25 -4.29 2.26
CA LYS A 37 3.98 -4.75 3.43
C LYS A 37 3.55 -6.17 3.81
N ASP A 38 2.26 -6.45 3.76
CA ASP A 38 1.70 -7.77 4.09
C ASP A 38 2.16 -8.84 3.09
N VAL A 39 2.26 -8.48 1.80
CA VAL A 39 2.81 -9.37 0.77
C VAL A 39 4.30 -9.64 1.01
N GLU A 40 5.10 -8.62 1.30
CA GLU A 40 6.54 -8.78 1.59
C GLU A 40 6.78 -9.68 2.81
N GLU A 41 5.98 -9.53 3.86
CA GLU A 41 6.05 -10.39 5.06
C GLU A 41 5.68 -11.84 4.74
N CYS A 42 4.61 -12.07 3.98
CA CYS A 42 4.23 -13.39 3.50
C CYS A 42 5.35 -14.04 2.66
N VAL A 43 5.98 -13.29 1.77
CA VAL A 43 7.09 -13.79 0.93
C VAL A 43 8.28 -14.20 1.79
N SER A 44 8.60 -13.42 2.82
CA SER A 44 9.66 -13.76 3.77
C SER A 44 9.41 -15.10 4.47
N ARG A 45 8.18 -15.34 4.96
CA ARG A 45 7.77 -16.63 5.53
C ARG A 45 7.85 -17.77 4.52
N GLY A 46 7.41 -17.54 3.28
CA GLY A 46 7.48 -18.53 2.21
C GLY A 46 8.91 -18.92 1.83
N ILE A 47 9.83 -17.96 1.78
CA ILE A 47 11.26 -18.24 1.56
C ILE A 47 11.83 -19.07 2.70
N GLN A 48 11.48 -18.73 3.96
CA GLN A 48 11.93 -19.51 5.11
C GLN A 48 11.40 -20.94 5.05
N TYR A 49 10.11 -21.12 4.75
CA TYR A 49 9.51 -22.44 4.54
C TYR A 49 10.28 -23.25 3.48
N PHE A 50 10.60 -22.65 2.33
CA PHE A 50 11.36 -23.34 1.28
C PHE A 50 12.79 -23.68 1.69
N LYS A 51 13.45 -22.86 2.52
CA LYS A 51 14.76 -23.19 3.11
C LYS A 51 14.66 -24.36 4.08
N ASP A 52 13.64 -24.37 4.95
CA ASP A 52 13.46 -25.39 5.98
C ASP A 52 13.24 -26.78 5.37
N ILE A 53 12.55 -26.85 4.22
CA ILE A 53 12.35 -28.11 3.48
C ILE A 53 13.47 -28.40 2.45
N GLY A 54 14.54 -27.60 2.41
CA GLY A 54 15.64 -27.77 1.47
C GLY A 54 15.29 -27.55 -0.01
N SER A 55 14.21 -26.83 -0.31
CA SER A 55 13.71 -26.54 -1.65
C SER A 55 13.98 -25.09 -2.09
N TYR A 56 15.08 -24.51 -1.61
CA TYR A 56 15.57 -23.18 -1.98
C TYR A 56 16.98 -23.31 -2.57
N PRO A 57 17.34 -22.60 -3.67
CA PRO A 57 16.59 -21.53 -4.35
C PRO A 57 15.57 -22.00 -5.40
N TYR A 58 15.63 -23.27 -5.79
CA TYR A 58 14.72 -23.85 -6.79
C TYR A 58 13.92 -25.00 -6.18
N LEU A 59 12.64 -25.06 -6.55
CA LEU A 59 11.76 -26.19 -6.23
C LEU A 59 12.13 -27.42 -7.06
N SER A 60 11.60 -28.58 -6.70
CA SER A 60 11.82 -29.84 -7.43
C SER A 60 11.32 -29.81 -8.88
N ASP A 61 10.39 -28.91 -9.21
CA ASP A 61 9.89 -28.68 -10.57
C ASP A 61 10.75 -27.67 -11.36
N GLY A 62 11.86 -27.19 -10.78
CA GLY A 62 12.80 -26.24 -11.40
C GLY A 62 12.39 -24.77 -11.29
N ARG A 63 11.24 -24.45 -10.68
CA ARG A 63 10.83 -23.06 -10.50
C ARG A 63 11.58 -22.37 -9.37
N ASP A 64 11.78 -21.07 -9.53
CA ASP A 64 12.37 -20.22 -8.51
C ASP A 64 11.43 -20.12 -7.29
N ALA A 65 11.95 -20.45 -6.11
CA ALA A 65 11.19 -20.49 -4.86
C ALA A 65 10.72 -19.08 -4.44
N LEU A 66 11.51 -18.03 -4.67
CA LEU A 66 11.14 -16.64 -4.40
C LEU A 66 9.99 -16.21 -5.34
N LYS A 67 10.05 -16.55 -6.62
CA LYS A 67 8.99 -16.25 -7.58
C LYS A 67 7.69 -16.96 -7.19
N VAL A 68 7.75 -18.25 -6.83
CA VAL A 68 6.57 -19.00 -6.38
C VAL A 68 6.01 -18.46 -5.06
N ALA A 69 6.87 -18.08 -4.11
CA ALA A 69 6.42 -17.43 -2.88
C ALA A 69 5.67 -16.12 -3.18
N THR A 70 6.24 -15.28 -4.05
CA THR A 70 5.67 -14.01 -4.49
C THR A 70 4.32 -14.20 -5.19
N GLU A 71 4.21 -15.15 -6.12
CA GLU A 71 2.96 -15.45 -6.82
C GLU A 71 1.86 -15.91 -5.85
N ARG A 72 2.20 -16.73 -4.86
CA ARG A 72 1.24 -17.21 -3.85
C ARG A 72 0.79 -16.08 -2.91
N CYS A 73 1.74 -15.29 -2.40
CA CYS A 73 1.45 -14.19 -1.47
C CYS A 73 0.66 -13.05 -2.12
N ASN A 74 0.85 -12.79 -3.41
CA ASN A 74 0.01 -11.84 -4.15
C ASN A 74 -1.44 -12.32 -4.33
N ARG A 75 -1.70 -13.63 -4.30
CA ARG A 75 -3.06 -14.18 -4.31
C ARG A 75 -3.67 -14.21 -2.92
N THR A 76 -2.87 -14.55 -1.91
CA THR A 76 -3.32 -14.68 -0.52
C THR A 76 -2.15 -14.45 0.44
N ILE A 77 -2.23 -13.41 1.27
CA ILE A 77 -1.18 -13.01 2.23
C ILE A 77 -0.90 -14.04 3.34
N THR A 78 -1.71 -15.09 3.46
CA THR A 78 -1.58 -16.19 4.43
C THR A 78 -1.21 -17.52 3.77
N ALA A 79 -0.61 -17.50 2.58
CA ALA A 79 -0.23 -18.72 1.87
C ALA A 79 0.90 -19.53 2.55
N PHE A 80 1.66 -18.88 3.43
CA PHE A 80 2.73 -19.41 4.27
C PHE A 80 2.64 -18.76 5.64
#